data_AF-A0A7N2LNZ5-F1
#
_entry.id   AF-A0A7N2LNZ5-F1
#
_cell.length_a   1.000
_cell.length_b   1.000
_cell.length_c   1.000
_cell.angle_alpha   90.00
_cell.angle_beta   90.00
_cell.angle_gamma   90.00
#
_symmetry.space_group_name_H-M   'P 1'
#
loop_
_entity.id
_entity.type
_entity.pdbx_description
1 polymer ?
#
loop_
_entity_poly.entity_id
_entity_poly.type
_entity_poly.pdbx_seq_one_letter_code
_entity_poly.pdbx_strand_id
1 'polypeptide(L)'
;MAEALVGKAILNATRRVLFDRLASREVLDFIRGRKVSDTLLKKLETSCLSLNAVLNDAEEKEITNPAVKKWLDELKDAVYDAEDLLDEIATKALQCQLEAKSKVHNFISTSFNWTGMKLESNIEKVLDRLESLVTQTNVIGLRAGVEGKSSQRVPTTSLLKETRIYGRDDDKEPIVNLLISNDAKTNDHPCDSHSGHGWDWQDHPCSTYLQ
;
A
#
# COMPACT_ATOMS: atom_id res chain seq x y z
N MET A 1 -16.82 -8.06 13.21
CA MET A 1 -15.41 -8.52 13.30
C MET A 1 -14.69 -8.61 11.96
N ALA A 2 -15.36 -8.43 10.81
CA ALA A 2 -14.72 -8.44 9.48
C ALA A 2 -14.06 -7.11 9.07
N GLU A 3 -14.48 -5.98 9.66
CA GLU A 3 -13.99 -4.65 9.24
C GLU A 3 -12.54 -4.35 9.64
N ALA A 4 -12.00 -5.00 10.69
CA ALA A 4 -10.62 -4.78 11.12
C ALA A 4 -9.58 -5.49 10.23
N LEU A 5 -9.98 -6.54 9.50
CA LEU A 5 -9.05 -7.38 8.75
C LEU A 5 -8.81 -6.87 7.32
N VAL A 6 -9.83 -6.27 6.70
CA VAL A 6 -9.73 -5.67 5.35
C VAL A 6 -8.89 -4.38 5.39
N GLY A 7 -8.95 -3.62 6.49
CA GLY A 7 -8.18 -2.39 6.67
C GLY A 7 -6.66 -2.59 6.77
N LYS A 8 -6.20 -3.72 7.34
CA LYS A 8 -4.76 -4.00 7.50
C LYS A 8 -4.04 -4.27 6.18
N ALA A 9 -4.69 -4.95 5.22
CA ALA A 9 -4.05 -5.32 3.95
C ALA A 9 -3.88 -4.12 3.01
N ILE A 10 -4.83 -3.17 3.03
CA ILE A 10 -4.84 -2.01 2.12
C ILE A 10 -3.79 -0.98 2.55
N LEU A 11 -3.64 -0.73 3.86
CA LEU A 11 -2.66 0.23 4.38
C LEU A 11 -1.21 -0.16 4.11
N ASN A 12 -0.87 -1.46 4.09
CA ASN A 12 0.49 -1.92 3.84
C ASN A 12 0.91 -1.76 2.37
N ALA A 13 0.00 -2.07 1.44
CA ALA A 13 0.27 -1.97 0.00
C ALA A 13 0.46 -0.50 -0.44
N THR A 14 -0.44 0.39 0.00
CA THR A 14 -0.39 1.80 -0.39
C THR A 14 0.81 2.53 0.23
N ARG A 15 1.15 2.25 1.48
CA ARG A 15 2.22 2.95 2.21
C ARG A 15 3.63 2.68 1.69
N ARG A 16 3.95 1.44 1.31
CA ARG A 16 5.24 1.11 0.70
C ARG A 16 5.39 1.83 -0.64
N VAL A 17 4.36 1.74 -1.49
CA VAL A 17 4.31 2.41 -2.79
C VAL A 17 4.51 3.92 -2.66
N LEU A 18 3.97 4.55 -1.62
CA LEU A 18 4.13 5.98 -1.40
C LEU A 18 5.52 6.39 -0.93
N PHE A 19 6.10 5.67 0.04
CA PHE A 19 7.47 5.94 0.44
C PHE A 19 8.45 5.69 -0.72
N ASP A 20 8.20 4.67 -1.54
CA ASP A 20 8.96 4.41 -2.76
C ASP A 20 8.78 5.52 -3.80
N ARG A 21 7.57 6.07 -3.98
CA ARG A 21 7.32 7.22 -4.85
C ARG A 21 7.99 8.49 -4.34
N LEU A 22 7.97 8.77 -3.03
CA LEU A 22 8.66 9.92 -2.42
C LEU A 22 10.18 9.82 -2.55
N ALA A 23 10.72 8.59 -2.46
CA ALA A 23 12.13 8.31 -2.68
C ALA A 23 12.48 8.11 -4.18
N SER A 24 11.50 8.19 -5.08
CA SER A 24 11.73 7.96 -6.51
C SER A 24 12.55 9.08 -7.12
N ARG A 25 13.53 8.69 -7.94
CA ARG A 25 14.38 9.61 -8.68
C ARG A 25 13.58 10.56 -9.57
N GLU A 26 12.46 10.12 -10.16
CA GLU A 26 11.63 10.97 -11.02
C GLU A 26 11.05 12.17 -10.26
N VAL A 27 10.54 11.93 -9.06
CA VAL A 27 10.00 12.97 -8.17
C VAL A 27 11.13 13.88 -7.69
N LEU A 28 12.23 13.30 -7.22
CA LEU A 28 13.38 14.05 -6.71
C LEU A 28 14.04 14.93 -7.78
N ASP A 29 14.21 14.42 -9.01
CA ASP A 29 14.81 15.18 -10.12
C ASP A 29 13.87 16.31 -10.57
N PHE A 30 12.54 16.11 -10.55
CA PHE A 30 11.59 17.19 -10.80
C PHE A 30 11.67 18.30 -9.74
N ILE A 31 11.75 17.92 -8.46
CA ILE A 31 11.88 18.86 -7.35
C ILE A 31 13.22 19.62 -7.44
N ARG A 32 14.32 18.94 -7.77
CA ARG A 32 15.64 19.56 -7.99
C ARG A 32 15.61 20.58 -9.13
N GLY A 33 14.88 20.29 -10.20
CA GLY A 33 14.66 21.21 -11.32
C GLY A 33 13.98 22.54 -10.92
N ARG A 34 13.37 22.60 -9.73
CA ARG A 34 12.71 23.79 -9.16
C ARG A 34 13.53 24.53 -8.10
N LYS A 35 14.82 24.21 -7.96
CA LYS A 35 15.77 24.81 -7.02
C LYS A 35 15.46 24.54 -5.53
N VAL A 36 14.73 23.48 -5.20
CA VAL A 36 14.63 23.02 -3.81
C VAL A 36 15.98 22.46 -3.37
N SER A 37 16.35 22.68 -2.10
CA SER A 37 17.66 22.28 -1.59
C SER A 37 17.86 20.76 -1.55
N ASP A 38 19.00 20.26 -2.05
CA ASP A 38 19.35 18.83 -2.00
C ASP A 38 19.40 18.29 -0.57
N THR A 39 19.72 19.15 0.41
CA THR A 39 19.72 18.81 1.83
C THR A 39 18.32 18.43 2.31
N LEU A 40 17.30 19.19 1.91
CA LEU A 40 15.91 18.95 2.28
C LEU A 40 15.39 17.65 1.66
N LEU A 41 15.73 17.41 0.39
CA LEU A 41 15.40 16.14 -0.29
C LEU A 41 16.02 14.91 0.40
N LYS A 42 17.30 14.99 0.76
CA LYS A 42 17.99 13.90 1.48
C LYS A 42 17.36 13.62 2.85
N LYS A 43 16.94 14.66 3.56
CA LYS A 43 16.23 14.50 4.84
C LYS A 43 14.88 13.80 4.64
N LEU A 44 14.12 14.19 3.62
CA LEU A 44 12.84 13.55 3.29
C LEU A 44 13.03 12.05 3.02
N GLU A 45 14.00 11.71 2.16
CA GLU A 45 14.36 10.32 1.86
C GLU A 45 14.72 9.54 3.13
N THR A 46 15.58 10.11 3.97
CA THR A 46 16.04 9.47 5.22
C THR A 46 14.90 9.25 6.22
N SER A 47 14.00 10.22 6.37
CA SER A 47 12.83 10.13 7.26
C SER A 47 11.85 9.07 6.77
N CYS A 48 11.56 9.02 5.46
CA CYS A 48 10.72 7.98 4.86
C CYS A 48 11.28 6.57 5.11
N LEU A 49 12.59 6.37 4.87
CA LEU A 49 13.26 5.09 5.12
C LEU A 49 13.19 4.68 6.60
N SER A 50 13.41 5.62 7.51
CA SER A 50 13.38 5.38 8.96
C SER A 50 11.99 4.97 9.43
N LEU A 51 10.94 5.64 8.95
CA LEU A 51 9.54 5.30 9.27
C LEU A 51 9.13 3.95 8.69
N ASN A 52 9.55 3.66 7.45
CA ASN A 52 9.27 2.37 6.81
C ASN A 52 9.90 1.20 7.58
N ALA A 53 11.10 1.39 8.15
CA ALA A 53 11.80 0.35 8.89
C ALA A 53 11.08 -0.09 10.18
N VAL A 54 10.41 0.83 10.87
CA VAL A 54 9.71 0.55 12.14
C VAL A 54 8.26 0.12 11.97
N LEU A 55 7.80 0.12 10.72
CA LEU A 55 6.39 0.08 10.39
C LEU A 55 5.72 -1.27 10.68
N ASN A 56 6.44 -2.36 10.40
CA ASN A 56 5.97 -3.72 10.67
C ASN A 56 5.75 -3.91 12.19
N ASP A 57 6.70 -3.47 13.02
CA ASP A 57 6.61 -3.54 14.47
C ASP A 57 5.45 -2.69 15.02
N ALA A 58 5.20 -1.53 14.41
CA ALA A 58 4.07 -0.68 14.76
C ALA A 58 2.71 -1.37 14.49
N GLU A 59 2.54 -2.03 13.34
CA GLU A 59 1.30 -2.74 12.99
C GLU A 59 1.00 -3.95 13.89
N GLU A 60 2.04 -4.64 14.35
CA GLU A 60 1.91 -5.73 15.32
C GLU A 60 1.44 -5.19 16.67
N LYS A 61 1.98 -4.04 17.09
CA LYS A 61 1.67 -3.41 18.37
C LYS A 61 0.40 -2.57 18.37
N GLU A 62 -0.14 -2.17 17.21
CA GLU A 62 -1.34 -1.32 17.04
C GLU A 62 -2.53 -1.77 17.89
N ILE A 63 -2.76 -3.08 17.98
CA ILE A 63 -3.91 -3.66 18.71
C ILE A 63 -3.70 -3.55 20.22
N THR A 64 -2.46 -3.66 20.69
CA THR A 64 -2.11 -3.80 22.11
C THR A 64 -1.69 -2.48 22.76
N ASN A 65 -1.18 -1.53 21.97
CA ASN A 65 -0.63 -0.29 22.47
C ASN A 65 -1.36 0.92 21.84
N PRO A 66 -2.21 1.63 22.61
CA PRO A 66 -2.96 2.78 22.10
C PRO A 66 -2.07 3.94 21.67
N ALA A 67 -0.86 4.09 22.24
CA ALA A 67 0.09 5.11 21.80
C ALA A 67 0.64 4.80 20.40
N VAL A 68 0.90 3.52 20.10
CA VAL A 68 1.30 3.08 18.75
C VAL A 68 0.16 3.26 17.75
N LYS A 69 -1.08 2.97 18.15
CA LYS A 69 -2.26 3.25 17.31
C LYS A 69 -2.35 4.73 16.95
N LYS A 70 -2.25 5.62 17.95
CA LYS A 70 -2.27 7.06 17.71
C LYS A 70 -1.13 7.50 16.78
N TRP A 71 0.07 7.00 16.99
CA TRP A 71 1.22 7.27 16.13
C TRP A 71 0.99 6.79 14.68
N LEU A 72 0.38 5.62 14.49
CA LEU A 72 0.02 5.11 13.15
C LEU A 72 -1.05 5.97 12.48
N ASP A 73 -2.02 6.48 13.23
CA ASP A 73 -3.02 7.40 12.69
C ASP A 73 -2.38 8.74 12.27
N GLU A 74 -1.48 9.30 13.08
CA GLU A 74 -0.69 10.50 12.72
C GLU A 74 0.20 10.25 11.48
N LEU A 75 0.77 9.04 11.36
CA LEU A 75 1.53 8.63 10.18
C LEU A 75 0.66 8.56 8.93
N LYS A 76 -0.56 8.01 9.01
CA LYS A 76 -1.51 8.00 7.88
C LYS A 76 -1.82 9.41 7.42
N ASP A 77 -2.09 10.33 8.35
CA ASP A 77 -2.35 11.72 8.02
C ASP A 77 -1.14 12.39 7.34
N ALA A 78 0.10 12.03 7.73
CA ALA A 78 1.32 12.57 7.10
C ALA A 78 1.52 12.00 5.69
N VAL A 79 1.15 10.74 5.50
CA VAL A 79 1.18 10.06 4.21
C VAL A 79 0.16 10.67 3.25
N TYR A 80 -1.06 11.00 3.71
CA TYR A 80 -2.05 11.71 2.89
C TYR A 80 -1.57 13.09 2.45
N ASP A 81 -0.98 13.89 3.36
CA ASP A 81 -0.37 15.17 2.99
C ASP A 81 0.73 15.01 1.92
N ALA A 82 1.49 13.91 1.98
CA ALA A 82 2.55 13.62 1.02
C ALA A 82 2.00 13.13 -0.33
N GLU A 83 0.91 12.35 -0.34
CA GLU A 83 0.17 11.97 -1.55
C GLU A 83 -0.34 13.21 -2.29
N ASP A 84 -1.03 14.09 -1.56
CA ASP A 84 -1.56 15.34 -2.13
C ASP A 84 -0.44 16.16 -2.78
N LEU A 85 0.72 16.26 -2.12
CA LEU A 85 1.89 16.95 -2.64
C LEU A 85 2.44 16.29 -3.92
N LEU A 86 2.53 14.95 -3.95
CA LEU A 86 2.99 14.20 -5.13
C LEU A 86 2.06 14.38 -6.33
N ASP A 87 0.76 14.40 -6.10
CA ASP A 87 -0.22 14.58 -7.16
C ASP A 87 -0.24 16.04 -7.66
N GLU A 88 -0.04 17.02 -6.78
CA GLU A 88 0.15 18.42 -7.14
C GLU A 88 1.42 18.59 -8.00
N ILE A 89 2.53 17.91 -7.63
CA ILE A 89 3.78 17.85 -8.40
C ILE A 89 3.56 17.21 -9.78
N ALA A 90 2.93 16.03 -9.84
CA ALA A 90 2.70 15.30 -11.08
C ALA A 90 1.84 16.12 -12.06
N THR A 91 0.78 16.74 -11.55
CA THR A 91 -0.10 17.62 -12.34
C THR A 91 0.69 18.77 -12.96
N LYS A 92 1.58 19.40 -12.19
CA LYS A 92 2.41 20.52 -12.70
C LYS A 92 3.49 20.07 -13.66
N ALA A 93 4.09 18.91 -13.42
CA ALA A 93 5.06 18.32 -14.34
C ALA A 93 4.41 18.10 -15.72
N LEU A 94 3.20 17.55 -15.76
CA LEU A 94 2.43 17.38 -16.98
C LEU A 94 2.08 18.71 -17.65
N GLN A 95 1.61 19.72 -16.90
CA GLN A 95 1.34 21.05 -17.45
C GLN A 95 2.57 21.66 -18.12
N CYS A 96 3.75 21.55 -17.49
CA CYS A 96 5.00 22.06 -18.05
C CYS A 96 5.41 21.33 -19.34
N GLN A 97 5.22 20.01 -19.40
CA GLN A 97 5.48 19.24 -20.61
C GLN A 97 4.54 19.61 -21.77
N LEU A 98 3.26 19.84 -21.48
CA LEU A 98 2.27 20.25 -22.48
C LEU A 98 2.58 21.66 -23.02
N GLU A 99 2.93 22.59 -22.13
CA GLU A 99 3.33 23.94 -22.52
C GLU A 99 4.61 23.95 -23.36
N ALA A 100 5.63 23.16 -22.99
CA ALA A 100 6.88 23.06 -23.75
C ALA A 100 6.67 22.49 -25.17
N LYS A 101 5.65 21.63 -25.35
CA LYS A 101 5.28 21.08 -26.66
C LYS A 101 4.42 22.05 -27.48
N SER A 102 3.67 22.93 -26.83
CA SER A 102 2.93 24.00 -27.49
C SER A 102 3.89 25.14 -27.85
N LYS A 103 3.92 25.56 -29.11
CA LYS A 103 4.85 26.60 -29.62
C LYS A 103 4.47 28.02 -29.16
N VAL A 104 3.92 28.17 -27.95
CA VAL A 104 3.46 29.43 -27.37
C VAL A 104 4.52 29.93 -26.39
N HIS A 105 5.53 30.58 -26.94
CA HIS A 105 6.74 31.08 -26.25
C HIS A 105 6.45 32.06 -25.08
N ASN A 106 5.21 32.54 -24.93
CA ASN A 106 4.83 33.52 -23.90
C ASN A 106 4.13 32.94 -22.66
N PHE A 107 3.77 31.65 -22.62
CA PHE A 107 3.11 31.04 -21.44
C PHE A 107 4.08 30.42 -20.42
N ILE A 108 5.36 30.29 -20.77
CA ILE A 108 6.40 29.73 -19.89
C ILE A 108 6.47 30.50 -18.56
N SER A 109 6.09 31.78 -18.54
CA SER A 109 6.02 32.59 -17.32
C SER A 109 5.06 32.00 -16.27
N THR A 110 3.86 31.54 -16.64
CA THR A 110 2.81 31.20 -15.65
C THR A 110 2.99 29.85 -14.96
N SER A 111 3.57 28.85 -15.62
CA SER A 111 3.81 27.52 -15.01
C SER A 111 5.20 27.38 -14.38
N PHE A 112 6.12 28.28 -14.72
CA PHE A 112 7.32 28.50 -13.93
C PHE A 112 7.03 29.24 -12.61
N ASN A 113 5.87 29.90 -12.50
CA ASN A 113 5.40 30.60 -11.29
C ASN A 113 4.80 29.69 -10.22
N TRP A 114 4.79 28.37 -10.37
CA TRP A 114 4.91 27.56 -9.16
C TRP A 114 6.31 27.81 -8.63
N THR A 115 6.42 28.86 -7.81
CA THR A 115 7.67 29.32 -7.23
C THR A 115 8.28 28.16 -6.48
N GLY A 116 9.58 27.92 -6.67
CA GLY A 116 10.33 26.95 -5.86
C GLY A 116 10.02 27.12 -4.37
N MET A 117 9.73 28.35 -3.93
CA MET A 117 9.27 28.70 -2.59
C MET A 117 7.99 27.99 -2.13
N LYS A 118 6.91 27.92 -2.94
CA LYS A 118 5.67 27.21 -2.55
C LYS A 118 5.91 25.70 -2.48
N LEU A 119 6.70 25.17 -3.42
CA LEU A 119 7.07 23.76 -3.41
C LEU A 119 7.88 23.43 -2.15
N GLU A 120 8.91 24.23 -1.89
CA GLU A 120 9.82 24.10 -0.76
C GLU A 120 9.04 24.15 0.55
N SER A 121 8.17 25.14 0.77
CA SER A 121 7.36 25.22 1.98
C SER A 121 6.44 24.01 2.18
N ASN A 122 5.89 23.45 1.10
CA ASN A 122 5.05 22.27 1.19
C ASN A 122 5.87 21.02 1.53
N ILE A 123 7.07 20.88 0.96
CA ILE A 123 7.97 19.76 1.30
C ILE A 123 8.48 19.91 2.73
N GLU A 124 8.83 21.12 3.18
CA GLU A 124 9.20 21.40 4.58
C GLU A 124 8.08 20.96 5.53
N LYS A 125 6.82 21.31 5.24
CA LYS A 125 5.67 20.89 6.05
C LYS A 125 5.57 19.37 6.17
N VAL A 126 5.69 18.65 5.05
CA VAL A 126 5.65 17.17 5.06
C VAL A 126 6.86 16.61 5.82
N LEU A 127 8.05 17.16 5.59
CA LEU A 127 9.28 16.75 6.24
C LEU A 127 9.22 16.92 7.76
N ASP A 128 8.74 18.07 8.24
CA ASP A 128 8.59 18.35 9.67
C ASP A 128 7.67 17.33 10.34
N ARG A 129 6.56 16.98 9.69
CA ARG A 129 5.65 15.94 10.19
C ARG A 129 6.34 14.58 10.26
N LEU A 130 7.07 14.20 9.21
CA LEU A 130 7.79 12.92 9.18
C LEU A 130 8.93 12.88 10.20
N GLU A 131 9.74 13.93 10.33
CA GLU A 131 10.80 14.01 11.35
C GLU A 131 10.21 13.95 12.76
N SER A 132 9.08 14.62 13.02
CA SER A 132 8.38 14.51 14.30
C SER A 132 7.99 13.06 14.60
N LEU A 133 7.45 12.32 13.62
CA LEU A 133 7.09 10.92 13.77
C LEU A 133 8.32 10.04 14.01
N VAL A 134 9.43 10.30 13.30
CA VAL A 134 10.71 9.60 13.50
C VAL A 134 11.19 9.78 14.93
N THR A 135 11.14 10.99 15.49
CA THR A 135 11.55 11.22 16.88
C THR A 135 10.65 10.49 17.88
N GLN A 136 9.35 10.43 17.61
CA GLN A 136 8.40 9.71 18.45
C GLN A 136 8.71 8.21 18.51
N THR A 137 9.20 7.59 17.43
CA THR A 137 9.47 6.12 17.37
C THR A 137 10.30 5.61 18.54
N ASN A 138 11.33 6.36 18.95
CA ASN A 138 12.22 6.02 20.06
C ASN A 138 11.48 6.09 21.42
N VAL A 139 10.57 7.05 21.57
CA VAL A 139 9.79 7.27 22.79
C VAL A 139 8.76 6.16 22.98
N ILE A 140 8.09 5.73 21.91
CA ILE A 140 7.09 4.66 21.96
C ILE A 140 7.69 3.26 21.84
N GLY A 141 9.02 3.14 21.72
CA GLY A 141 9.73 1.87 21.73
C GLY A 141 9.51 1.02 20.49
N LEU A 142 9.33 1.65 19.32
CA LEU A 142 9.27 0.95 18.04
C LEU A 142 10.66 0.51 17.61
N ARG A 143 10.74 -0.67 17.00
CA ARG A 143 12.01 -1.27 16.57
C ARG A 143 12.00 -1.48 15.06
N ALA A 144 13.13 -1.16 14.42
CA ALA A 144 13.33 -1.51 13.02
C ALA A 144 13.30 -3.04 12.88
N GLY A 145 12.39 -3.55 12.06
CA GLY A 145 12.31 -4.98 11.78
C GLY A 145 13.45 -5.40 10.87
N VAL A 146 14.32 -6.32 11.33
CA VAL A 146 15.08 -7.15 10.39
C VAL A 146 14.04 -7.99 9.67
N GLU A 147 13.96 -7.89 8.35
CA GLU A 147 13.07 -8.69 7.51
C GLU A 147 13.30 -10.18 7.79
N GLY A 148 12.53 -10.72 8.70
CA GLY A 148 12.93 -11.92 9.43
C GLY A 148 11.79 -12.36 10.31
N LYS A 149 10.91 -13.16 9.69
CA LYS A 149 9.68 -13.77 10.21
C LYS A 149 8.47 -12.87 9.97
N SER A 150 7.91 -13.02 8.77
CA SER A 150 6.46 -12.97 8.60
C SER A 150 5.85 -13.68 9.79
N SER A 151 5.10 -12.97 10.63
CA SER A 151 4.35 -13.55 11.72
C SER A 151 3.57 -14.74 11.14
N GLN A 152 4.04 -15.94 11.44
CA GLN A 152 3.42 -17.16 10.97
C GLN A 152 2.03 -17.12 11.57
N ARG A 153 1.02 -16.89 10.73
CA ARG A 153 -0.39 -16.88 11.09
C ARG A 153 -0.60 -18.01 12.09
N VAL A 154 -0.87 -17.65 13.35
CA VAL A 154 -1.17 -18.65 14.36
C VAL A 154 -2.32 -19.49 13.79
N PRO A 155 -2.16 -20.81 13.62
CA PRO A 155 -3.26 -21.65 13.20
C PRO A 155 -4.42 -21.37 14.13
N THR A 156 -5.58 -20.99 13.58
CA THR A 156 -6.79 -20.82 14.39
C THR A 156 -7.03 -22.14 15.10
N THR A 157 -6.79 -22.18 16.42
CA THR A 157 -7.19 -23.30 17.25
C THR A 157 -8.70 -23.25 17.37
N SER A 158 -9.41 -23.75 16.36
CA SER A 158 -10.80 -24.11 16.53
C SER A 158 -10.82 -25.34 17.42
N LEU A 159 -11.07 -25.15 18.72
CA LEU A 159 -11.66 -26.22 19.51
C LEU A 159 -13.06 -26.47 18.94
N LEU A 160 -13.11 -27.25 17.86
CA LEU A 160 -14.34 -27.75 17.30
C LEU A 160 -14.90 -28.71 18.34
N LYS A 161 -15.96 -28.31 19.02
CA LYS A 161 -16.87 -29.27 19.62
C LYS A 161 -17.45 -30.04 18.43
N GLU A 162 -16.91 -31.24 18.21
CA GLU A 162 -17.19 -32.08 17.06
C GLU A 162 -18.70 -32.41 17.05
N THR A 163 -19.47 -31.62 16.30
CA THR A 163 -20.86 -31.94 16.03
C THR A 163 -20.85 -33.02 14.97
N ARG A 164 -21.45 -34.17 15.27
CA ARG A 164 -21.53 -35.31 14.37
C ARG A 164 -22.46 -34.96 13.20
N ILE A 165 -21.89 -34.46 12.10
CA ILE A 165 -22.62 -34.18 10.85
C ILE A 165 -22.77 -35.50 10.10
N TYR A 166 -24.02 -35.90 9.81
CA TYR A 166 -24.33 -37.12 9.07
C TYR A 166 -24.66 -36.79 7.60
N GLY A 167 -24.29 -37.66 6.67
CA GLY A 167 -24.69 -37.56 5.25
C GLY A 167 -23.72 -36.80 4.33
N ARG A 168 -22.52 -36.46 4.81
CA ARG A 168 -21.43 -35.89 3.98
C ARG A 168 -20.20 -36.80 3.87
N ASP A 169 -20.37 -38.07 4.24
CA ASP A 169 -19.26 -39.03 4.23
C ASP A 169 -18.77 -39.30 2.81
N ASP A 170 -19.69 -39.38 1.83
CA ASP A 170 -19.37 -39.62 0.42
C ASP A 170 -18.64 -38.43 -0.24
N ASP A 171 -18.87 -37.20 0.26
CA ASP A 171 -18.23 -35.98 -0.24
C ASP A 171 -16.83 -35.74 0.36
N LYS A 172 -16.47 -36.46 1.43
CA LYS A 172 -15.24 -36.20 2.19
C LYS A 172 -13.99 -36.64 1.42
N GLU A 173 -14.01 -37.87 0.91
CA GLU A 173 -12.87 -38.45 0.18
C GLU A 173 -12.52 -37.71 -1.12
N PRO A 174 -13.46 -37.31 -1.99
CA PRO A 174 -13.12 -36.56 -3.19
C PRO A 174 -12.51 -35.18 -2.88
N ILE A 175 -12.96 -34.50 -1.81
CA ILE A 175 -12.37 -33.23 -1.37
C ILE A 175 -10.94 -33.44 -0.85
N VAL A 176 -10.71 -34.47 -0.04
CA VAL A 176 -9.37 -34.79 0.47
C VAL A 176 -8.42 -35.13 -0.68
N ASN A 177 -8.86 -35.95 -1.64
CA ASN A 177 -8.05 -36.31 -2.80
C ASN A 177 -7.76 -35.11 -3.71
N LEU A 178 -8.71 -34.18 -3.88
CA LEU A 178 -8.49 -32.94 -4.62
C LEU A 178 -7.38 -32.08 -3.98
N LEU A 179 -7.40 -31.96 -2.65
CA LEU A 179 -6.42 -31.15 -1.92
C LEU A 179 -5.03 -31.78 -1.94
N ILE A 180 -4.92 -33.10 -1.73
CA ILE A 180 -3.63 -33.81 -1.75
C ILE A 180 -3.04 -33.85 -3.18
N SER A 181 -3.90 -33.90 -4.21
CA SER A 181 -3.45 -33.92 -5.60
C SER A 181 -2.86 -32.59 -6.10
N ASN A 182 -3.10 -31.48 -5.39
CA ASN A 182 -2.65 -30.16 -5.81
C ASN A 182 -1.26 -29.78 -5.26
N ASP A 183 -0.78 -30.44 -4.20
CA ASP A 183 0.56 -30.23 -3.63
C ASP A 183 1.64 -31.08 -4.34
N ALA A 184 1.24 -32.11 -5.10
CA ALA A 184 2.16 -33.04 -5.77
C ALA A 184 2.58 -32.62 -7.18
N LYS A 185 2.24 -31.40 -7.64
CA LYS A 185 2.60 -30.93 -8.99
C LYS A 185 3.35 -29.60 -8.94
N THR A 186 4.57 -29.65 -8.44
CA THR A 186 5.64 -28.79 -8.96
C THR A 186 6.29 -29.56 -10.11
N ASN A 187 6.13 -29.09 -11.33
CA ASN A 187 7.08 -29.36 -12.39
C ASN A 187 7.22 -28.08 -13.21
N ASP A 188 8.44 -27.57 -13.23
CA ASP A 188 8.93 -26.46 -14.02
C ASP A 188 8.51 -26.53 -15.50
N HIS A 189 8.09 -25.37 -16.03
CA HIS A 189 8.29 -24.89 -17.40
C HIS A 189 7.80 -25.72 -18.62
N PRO A 190 7.48 -25.06 -19.76
CA PRO A 190 6.34 -24.17 -19.97
C PRO A 190 5.66 -24.49 -21.33
N CYS A 191 4.87 -23.53 -21.84
CA CYS A 191 4.17 -23.50 -23.13
C CYS A 191 2.82 -24.24 -23.08
N ASP A 192 1.73 -23.74 -23.63
CA ASP A 192 1.56 -22.56 -24.45
C ASP A 192 0.08 -22.15 -24.43
N SER A 193 -0.09 -20.87 -24.72
CA SER A 193 -1.28 -20.14 -25.13
C SER A 193 -2.40 -20.94 -25.81
N HIS A 194 -3.66 -20.63 -25.46
CA HIS A 194 -4.56 -19.84 -26.31
C HIS A 194 -6.03 -19.89 -25.85
N SER A 195 -6.64 -18.69 -25.83
CA SER A 195 -8.04 -18.34 -26.14
C SER A 195 -9.15 -19.21 -25.53
N GLY A 196 -10.04 -18.69 -24.68
CA GLY A 196 -10.82 -17.48 -24.93
C GLY A 196 -12.29 -17.86 -25.14
N HIS A 197 -13.20 -16.97 -24.72
CA HIS A 197 -14.67 -17.07 -24.75
C HIS A 197 -15.24 -17.94 -23.62
N GLY A 198 -16.09 -17.46 -22.73
CA GLY A 198 -16.87 -16.24 -22.68
C GLY A 198 -18.03 -16.57 -21.74
N TRP A 199 -18.22 -15.76 -20.70
CA TRP A 199 -19.38 -15.87 -19.84
C TRP A 199 -20.60 -15.47 -20.66
N ASP A 200 -21.60 -16.34 -20.77
CA ASP A 200 -22.95 -15.91 -21.12
C ASP A 200 -23.95 -16.53 -20.16
N TRP A 201 -24.66 -15.64 -19.48
CA TRP A 201 -25.75 -15.93 -18.57
C TRP A 201 -27.04 -15.90 -19.38
N GLN A 202 -27.81 -16.98 -19.39
CA GLN A 202 -29.20 -16.89 -19.79
C GLN A 202 -30.10 -17.87 -19.05
N ASP A 203 -31.06 -17.24 -18.37
CA ASP A 203 -32.45 -17.61 -18.19
C ASP A 203 -32.87 -18.88 -17.42
N HIS A 204 -33.71 -18.58 -16.41
CA HIS A 204 -34.79 -19.34 -15.76
C HIS A 204 -35.66 -20.14 -16.78
N PRO A 205 -36.71 -20.93 -16.41
CA PRO A 205 -37.42 -21.08 -15.12
C PRO A 205 -37.89 -22.53 -14.79
N CYS A 206 -38.55 -22.70 -13.64
CA CYS A 206 -39.71 -23.56 -13.35
C CYS A 206 -39.68 -23.90 -11.86
N SER A 207 -40.40 -23.17 -11.01
CA SER A 207 -41.86 -23.24 -10.83
C SER A 207 -42.35 -24.65 -10.49
N THR A 208 -42.86 -24.70 -9.25
CA THR A 208 -44.15 -25.24 -8.78
C THR A 208 -44.20 -26.56 -8.00
N TYR A 209 -44.90 -26.41 -6.85
CA TYR A 209 -45.76 -27.37 -6.15
C TYR A 209 -45.07 -28.50 -5.37
N LEU A 210 -45.50 -28.94 -4.17
CA LEU A 210 -46.67 -28.73 -3.30
C LEU A 210 -46.22 -29.17 -1.89
N GLN A 211 -46.62 -28.49 -0.82
CA GLN A 211 -47.66 -28.98 0.09
C GLN A 211 -48.12 -27.86 1.03
#